data_AF-A0A958G6G6-F1
#
_entry.id   AF-A0A958G6G6-F1
#
_cell.length_a   1.000
_cell.length_b   1.000
_cell.length_c   1.000
_cell.angle_alpha   90.00
_cell.angle_beta   90.00
_cell.angle_gamma   90.00
#
_symmetry.space_group_name_H-M   'P 1'
#
loop_
_entity.id
_entity.type
_entity.pdbx_description
1 polymer ?
#
loop_
_entity_poly.entity_id
_entity_poly.type
_entity_poly.pdbx_seq_one_letter_code
_entity_poly.pdbx_strand_id
1 'polypeptide(L)'
;LDYLQELGVTAVLMLPIYDSDYYHNYFANDFEAVDPEYGGKEGYFELLEALHQRGMKLFMDMEIHYVTERHPWYTDSYGNPHSPYSKYIIYNGPGNTEPESIIFGLTALQSYDGDVIKICTIDLGNPQVRDYLYGLFRYWVDPNGDGDFRDGIDGYRIDHIMDDLDWKGKQTNLLSDFWKPLFQQLRQQNPAVKIIGEQAEWGYGKEYFAKGDLDAVFAFPLYMAVGRFNKQDLMNKIDSTFLSTPAGKHQLVFIENHDTDRFASVVAENPGKLRVGAALNILLKGIPSIYYGQELGMKGVKQEWGPTDANDILRREAFEWYQTVDGPGMALWYRDSGPWWDLTNLRDDDGISLEEQQA
;
A
#
# COMPACT_ATOMS: atom_id res chain seq x y z
N LEU A 1 14.23 -9.69 -10.17
CA LEU A 1 15.06 -9.40 -8.97
C LEU A 1 16.44 -8.86 -9.34
N ASP A 2 17.15 -9.47 -10.29
CA ASP A 2 18.49 -9.00 -10.68
C ASP A 2 18.47 -7.54 -11.18
N TYR A 3 17.45 -7.17 -11.95
CA TYR A 3 17.17 -5.77 -12.32
C TYR A 3 17.12 -4.82 -11.10
N LEU A 4 16.38 -5.18 -10.04
CA LEU A 4 16.27 -4.37 -8.83
C LEU A 4 17.61 -4.27 -8.09
N GLN A 5 18.40 -5.35 -8.09
CA GLN A 5 19.72 -5.36 -7.49
C GLN A 5 20.71 -4.46 -8.25
N GLU A 6 20.66 -4.47 -9.59
CA GLU A 6 21.44 -3.55 -10.43
C GLU A 6 21.05 -2.09 -10.21
N LEU A 7 19.74 -1.82 -10.09
CA LEU A 7 19.21 -0.50 -9.75
C LEU A 7 19.67 0.00 -8.36
N GLY A 8 20.12 -0.90 -7.49
CA GLY A 8 20.60 -0.58 -6.14
C GLY A 8 19.50 -0.59 -5.07
N VAL A 9 18.38 -1.26 -5.34
CA VAL A 9 17.28 -1.44 -4.38
C VAL A 9 17.78 -2.25 -3.18
N THR A 10 17.39 -1.82 -1.97
CA THR A 10 17.75 -2.49 -0.71
C THR A 10 16.54 -2.97 0.09
N ALA A 11 15.33 -2.57 -0.31
CA ALA A 11 14.07 -3.01 0.27
C ALA A 11 12.98 -2.94 -0.80
N VAL A 12 12.07 -3.92 -0.79
CA VAL A 12 10.86 -3.93 -1.60
C VAL A 12 9.66 -3.78 -0.66
N LEU A 13 8.81 -2.79 -0.95
CA LEU A 13 7.50 -2.66 -0.34
C LEU A 13 6.47 -3.24 -1.30
N MET A 14 5.91 -4.40 -0.95
CA MET A 14 4.79 -5.00 -1.68
C MET A 14 3.49 -4.37 -1.19
N LEU A 15 2.60 -4.04 -2.12
CA LEU A 15 1.20 -3.69 -1.83
C LEU A 15 0.46 -4.93 -1.27
N PRO A 16 -0.83 -4.82 -0.86
CA PRO A 16 -1.53 -5.97 -0.30
C PRO A 16 -1.51 -7.17 -1.23
N ILE A 17 -1.42 -8.37 -0.65
CA ILE A 17 -1.33 -9.64 -1.39
C ILE A 17 -2.40 -10.65 -0.96
N TYR A 18 -3.30 -10.25 -0.05
CA TYR A 18 -4.37 -11.13 0.43
C TYR A 18 -5.31 -11.50 -0.70
N ASP A 19 -6.00 -12.63 -0.57
CA ASP A 19 -7.09 -12.97 -1.48
C ASP A 19 -8.14 -11.84 -1.52
N SER A 20 -8.52 -11.38 -2.71
CA SER A 20 -9.38 -10.22 -2.92
C SER A 20 -10.03 -10.28 -4.30
N ASP A 21 -11.25 -9.74 -4.41
CA ASP A 21 -11.94 -9.60 -5.70
C ASP A 21 -11.47 -8.38 -6.50
N TYR A 22 -10.79 -7.44 -5.86
CA TYR A 22 -10.23 -6.25 -6.50
C TYR A 22 -8.74 -6.47 -6.77
N TYR A 23 -8.28 -6.06 -7.97
CA TYR A 23 -6.90 -6.30 -8.44
C TYR A 23 -5.81 -5.67 -7.56
N HIS A 24 -6.18 -4.71 -6.72
CA HIS A 24 -5.27 -4.00 -5.83
C HIS A 24 -5.19 -4.61 -4.42
N ASN A 25 -6.01 -5.62 -4.13
CA ASN A 25 -6.01 -6.44 -2.91
C ASN A 25 -6.21 -5.72 -1.56
N TYR A 26 -6.51 -4.42 -1.56
CA TYR A 26 -6.87 -3.63 -0.37
C TYR A 26 -8.16 -4.06 0.36
N PHE A 27 -9.02 -4.89 -0.24
CA PHE A 27 -10.22 -5.39 0.45
C PHE A 27 -10.18 -6.91 0.51
N ALA A 28 -9.82 -7.44 1.69
CA ALA A 28 -9.59 -8.87 1.84
C ALA A 28 -10.89 -9.69 1.82
N ASN A 29 -10.86 -10.78 1.06
CA ASN A 29 -11.74 -11.94 1.19
C ASN A 29 -11.24 -12.87 2.30
N ASP A 30 -9.94 -13.03 2.44
CA ASP A 30 -9.31 -13.82 3.50
C ASP A 30 -7.93 -13.26 3.82
N PHE A 31 -7.76 -12.70 5.01
CA PHE A 31 -6.46 -12.18 5.48
C PHE A 31 -5.38 -13.26 5.60
N GLU A 32 -5.74 -14.53 5.78
CA GLU A 32 -4.78 -15.61 5.91
C GLU A 32 -4.39 -16.20 4.56
N ALA A 33 -5.13 -15.94 3.48
CA ALA A 33 -4.78 -16.38 2.14
C ALA A 33 -3.87 -15.37 1.44
N VAL A 34 -3.06 -15.86 0.51
CA VAL A 34 -2.38 -15.01 -0.49
C VAL A 34 -3.04 -15.30 -1.82
N ASP A 35 -3.30 -14.25 -2.59
CA ASP A 35 -3.93 -14.32 -3.89
C ASP A 35 -3.23 -15.39 -4.76
N PRO A 36 -3.97 -16.39 -5.27
CA PRO A 36 -3.40 -17.44 -6.10
C PRO A 36 -2.81 -16.90 -7.41
N GLU A 37 -3.27 -15.76 -7.92
CA GLU A 37 -2.70 -15.12 -9.12
C GLU A 37 -1.26 -14.62 -8.89
N TYR A 38 -0.91 -14.32 -7.63
CA TYR A 38 0.45 -13.96 -7.22
C TYR A 38 1.32 -15.16 -6.85
N GLY A 39 0.84 -16.38 -7.08
CA GLY A 39 1.55 -17.63 -6.75
C GLY A 39 1.32 -18.11 -5.31
N GLY A 40 0.39 -17.51 -4.58
CA GLY A 40 0.02 -17.90 -3.23
C GLY A 40 1.17 -17.77 -2.22
N LYS A 41 1.01 -18.42 -1.05
CA LYS A 41 2.02 -18.37 0.03
C LYS A 41 3.37 -18.92 -0.40
N GLU A 42 3.40 -19.95 -1.23
CA GLU A 42 4.64 -20.56 -1.74
C GLU A 42 5.44 -19.54 -2.54
N GLY A 43 4.83 -18.90 -3.55
CA GLY A 43 5.48 -17.85 -4.33
C GLY A 43 5.95 -16.65 -3.48
N TYR A 44 5.18 -16.28 -2.45
CA TYR A 44 5.59 -15.23 -1.53
C TYR A 44 6.86 -15.56 -0.74
N PHE A 45 6.94 -16.76 -0.17
CA PHE A 45 8.12 -17.18 0.58
C PHE A 45 9.33 -17.42 -0.32
N GLU A 46 9.14 -17.89 -1.55
CA GLU A 46 10.20 -17.95 -2.56
C GLU A 46 10.75 -16.55 -2.88
N LEU A 47 9.88 -15.55 -3.05
CA LEU A 47 10.27 -14.15 -3.26
C LEU A 47 11.05 -13.61 -2.05
N LEU A 48 10.56 -13.82 -0.84
CA LEU A 48 11.20 -13.40 0.40
C LEU A 48 12.63 -13.98 0.51
N GLU A 49 12.76 -15.29 0.33
CA GLU A 49 14.08 -15.96 0.38
C GLU A 49 15.02 -15.37 -0.68
N ALA A 50 14.54 -15.21 -1.91
CA ALA A 50 15.34 -14.69 -3.02
C ALA A 50 15.77 -13.23 -2.82
N LEU A 51 14.96 -12.41 -2.14
CA LEU A 51 15.31 -11.04 -1.73
C LEU A 51 16.37 -11.06 -0.62
N HIS A 52 16.18 -11.87 0.41
CA HIS A 52 17.12 -11.99 1.54
C HIS A 52 18.50 -12.49 1.09
N GLN A 53 18.55 -13.47 0.18
CA GLN A 53 19.81 -13.95 -0.42
C GLN A 53 20.58 -12.84 -1.17
N ARG A 54 19.87 -11.82 -1.65
CA ARG A 54 20.45 -10.63 -2.32
C ARG A 54 20.72 -9.48 -1.36
N GLY A 55 20.47 -9.64 -0.06
CA GLY A 55 20.60 -8.59 0.95
C GLY A 55 19.52 -7.50 0.86
N MET A 56 18.41 -7.79 0.18
CA MET A 56 17.25 -6.91 0.11
C MET A 56 16.22 -7.29 1.17
N LYS A 57 15.50 -6.29 1.68
CA LYS A 57 14.42 -6.46 2.65
C LYS A 57 13.05 -6.58 1.98
N LEU A 58 12.10 -7.21 2.66
CA LEU A 58 10.70 -7.26 2.23
C LEU A 58 9.78 -6.63 3.27
N PHE A 59 8.96 -5.68 2.82
CA PHE A 59 7.89 -5.06 3.59
C PHE A 59 6.55 -5.46 3.00
N MET A 60 5.61 -5.79 3.88
CA MET A 60 4.24 -6.16 3.52
C MET A 60 3.26 -5.04 3.85
N ASP A 61 2.33 -4.78 2.95
CA ASP A 61 1.24 -3.84 3.18
C ASP A 61 0.08 -4.48 3.95
N MET A 62 -0.47 -3.73 4.90
CA MET A 62 -1.58 -4.14 5.75
C MET A 62 -2.71 -3.13 5.61
N GLU A 63 -3.71 -3.48 4.79
CA GLU A 63 -5.07 -2.95 4.93
C GLU A 63 -5.83 -3.91 5.82
N ILE A 64 -6.24 -3.44 7.00
CA ILE A 64 -7.02 -4.23 7.94
C ILE A 64 -8.18 -3.42 8.52
N HIS A 65 -8.63 -2.36 7.85
CA HIS A 65 -9.81 -1.62 8.30
C HIS A 65 -11.08 -2.19 7.69
N TYR A 66 -10.97 -2.87 6.55
CA TYR A 66 -12.11 -3.29 5.75
C TYR A 66 -12.03 -4.74 5.30
N VAL A 67 -13.19 -5.34 5.06
CA VAL A 67 -13.33 -6.68 4.44
C VAL A 67 -14.47 -6.68 3.43
N THR A 68 -14.40 -7.58 2.46
CA THR A 68 -15.48 -7.78 1.49
C THR A 68 -16.64 -8.59 2.09
N GLU A 69 -17.76 -8.65 1.38
CA GLU A 69 -18.86 -9.55 1.74
C GLU A 69 -18.53 -11.04 1.62
N ARG A 70 -17.46 -11.39 0.91
CA ARG A 70 -16.99 -12.79 0.79
C ARG A 70 -16.17 -13.21 2.02
N HIS A 71 -15.72 -12.26 2.85
CA HIS A 71 -14.98 -12.57 4.05
C HIS A 71 -15.81 -13.42 5.03
N PRO A 72 -15.23 -14.46 5.67
CA PRO A 72 -15.96 -15.32 6.61
C PRO A 72 -16.68 -14.55 7.72
N TRP A 73 -16.08 -13.46 8.18
CA TRP A 73 -16.68 -12.57 9.18
C TRP A 73 -17.98 -11.95 8.68
N TYR A 74 -18.05 -11.51 7.43
CA TYR A 74 -19.27 -10.95 6.84
C TYR A 74 -20.28 -12.05 6.56
N THR A 75 -19.86 -13.09 5.85
CA THR A 75 -20.74 -14.16 5.36
C THR A 75 -21.51 -14.83 6.50
N ASP A 76 -20.87 -15.06 7.65
CA ASP A 76 -21.51 -15.73 8.79
C ASP A 76 -22.34 -14.77 9.67
N SER A 77 -21.95 -13.48 9.76
CA SER A 77 -22.60 -12.53 10.67
C SER A 77 -23.68 -11.66 10.05
N TYR A 78 -23.71 -11.51 8.72
CA TYR A 78 -24.73 -10.72 8.02
C TYR A 78 -26.13 -11.35 8.21
N GLY A 79 -27.06 -10.58 8.77
CA GLY A 79 -28.39 -11.06 9.13
C GLY A 79 -28.42 -12.05 10.30
N ASN A 80 -27.29 -12.27 10.99
CA ASN A 80 -27.14 -13.25 12.07
C ASN A 80 -26.45 -12.63 13.32
N PRO A 81 -27.22 -11.99 14.21
CA PRO A 81 -26.71 -11.41 15.46
C PRO A 81 -26.14 -12.43 16.47
N HIS A 82 -26.33 -13.73 16.23
CA HIS A 82 -25.81 -14.81 17.09
C HIS A 82 -24.50 -15.41 16.58
N SER A 83 -24.02 -14.97 15.42
CA SER A 83 -22.73 -15.37 14.86
C SER A 83 -21.58 -15.12 15.85
N PRO A 84 -20.58 -16.01 15.94
CA PRO A 84 -19.34 -15.74 16.67
C PRO A 84 -18.60 -14.50 16.12
N TYR A 85 -18.80 -14.15 14.84
CA TYR A 85 -18.21 -12.97 14.19
C TYR A 85 -19.10 -11.73 14.26
N SER A 86 -20.26 -11.78 14.92
CA SER A 86 -21.22 -10.65 14.99
C SER A 86 -20.63 -9.34 15.52
N LYS A 87 -19.50 -9.38 16.22
CA LYS A 87 -18.81 -8.20 16.74
C LYS A 87 -17.48 -7.91 16.05
N TYR A 88 -17.17 -8.60 14.97
CA TYR A 88 -15.93 -8.40 14.20
C TYR A 88 -16.14 -7.33 13.13
N ILE A 89 -17.38 -7.15 12.69
CA ILE A 89 -17.83 -6.09 11.78
C ILE A 89 -18.69 -5.10 12.55
N ILE A 90 -18.59 -3.83 12.21
CA ILE A 90 -19.46 -2.80 12.77
C ILE A 90 -20.80 -2.82 12.01
N TYR A 91 -21.90 -2.94 12.75
CA TYR A 91 -23.26 -2.84 12.22
C TYR A 91 -24.01 -1.66 12.85
N ASN A 92 -24.83 -0.97 12.05
CA ASN A 92 -25.65 0.18 12.46
C ASN A 92 -27.02 -0.21 13.04
N GLY A 93 -27.31 -1.51 13.13
CA GLY A 93 -28.58 -2.01 13.65
C GLY A 93 -28.43 -3.40 14.29
N PRO A 94 -29.38 -3.80 15.15
CA PRO A 94 -29.29 -5.04 15.94
C PRO A 94 -29.50 -6.31 15.11
N GLY A 95 -29.92 -6.20 13.85
CA GLY A 95 -30.16 -7.34 12.96
C GLY A 95 -28.93 -7.75 12.13
N ASN A 96 -27.81 -7.04 12.24
CA ASN A 96 -26.62 -7.22 11.40
C ASN A 96 -26.89 -7.15 9.87
N THR A 97 -27.86 -6.35 9.44
CA THR A 97 -28.21 -6.18 8.02
C THR A 97 -27.69 -4.87 7.42
N GLU A 98 -27.16 -3.98 8.26
CA GLU A 98 -26.69 -2.64 7.91
C GLU A 98 -25.22 -2.49 8.35
N PRO A 99 -24.27 -3.11 7.64
CA PRO A 99 -22.85 -2.97 7.94
C PRO A 99 -22.40 -1.52 7.78
N GLU A 100 -21.43 -1.11 8.58
CA GLU A 100 -20.84 0.21 8.49
C GLU A 100 -20.07 0.37 7.18
N SER A 101 -20.32 1.48 6.50
CA SER A 101 -19.65 1.85 5.26
C SER A 101 -18.13 1.99 5.47
N ILE A 102 -17.36 1.95 4.40
CA ILE A 102 -15.94 2.31 4.41
C ILE A 102 -15.76 3.83 4.25
N ILE A 103 -14.56 4.29 3.92
CA ILE A 103 -14.26 5.68 3.56
C ILE A 103 -15.22 6.21 2.48
N PHE A 104 -15.50 7.52 2.52
CA PHE A 104 -16.45 8.22 1.64
C PHE A 104 -17.91 7.73 1.71
N GLY A 105 -18.26 6.90 2.69
CA GLY A 105 -19.63 6.38 2.82
C GLY A 105 -19.95 5.25 1.85
N LEU A 106 -18.94 4.65 1.23
CA LEU A 106 -19.12 3.54 0.28
C LEU A 106 -19.48 2.25 1.01
N THR A 107 -20.37 1.45 0.41
CA THR A 107 -20.76 0.12 0.93
C THR A 107 -20.49 -1.00 -0.08
N ALA A 108 -20.08 -0.62 -1.28
CA ALA A 108 -19.67 -1.49 -2.37
C ALA A 108 -18.81 -0.70 -3.34
N LEU A 109 -18.00 -1.41 -4.13
CA LEU A 109 -17.23 -0.87 -5.23
C LEU A 109 -17.41 -1.81 -6.44
N GLN A 110 -17.32 -1.26 -7.64
CA GLN A 110 -17.31 -2.05 -8.86
C GLN A 110 -15.87 -2.44 -9.21
N SER A 111 -15.58 -3.73 -9.38
CA SER A 111 -14.30 -4.20 -9.91
C SER A 111 -14.16 -3.81 -11.39
N TYR A 112 -12.93 -3.74 -11.88
CA TYR A 112 -12.64 -3.35 -13.26
C TYR A 112 -13.28 -4.29 -14.28
N ASP A 113 -13.45 -5.57 -13.93
CA ASP A 113 -14.11 -6.58 -14.77
C ASP A 113 -15.64 -6.64 -14.58
N GLY A 114 -16.20 -5.80 -13.70
CA GLY A 114 -17.61 -5.42 -13.69
C GLY A 114 -18.44 -5.92 -12.52
N ASP A 115 -17.91 -6.77 -11.64
CA ASP A 115 -18.59 -7.24 -10.44
C ASP A 115 -18.75 -6.10 -9.44
N VAL A 116 -19.87 -6.09 -8.69
CA VAL A 116 -20.09 -5.14 -7.59
C VAL A 116 -20.03 -5.92 -6.29
N ILE A 117 -18.95 -5.73 -5.53
CA ILE A 117 -18.72 -6.45 -4.27
C ILE A 117 -18.97 -5.50 -3.11
N LYS A 118 -19.76 -5.91 -2.13
CA LYS A 118 -19.95 -5.11 -0.91
C LYS A 118 -18.70 -5.14 -0.03
N ILE A 119 -18.44 -4.03 0.64
CA ILE A 119 -17.29 -3.84 1.53
C ILE A 119 -17.79 -3.21 2.84
N CYS A 120 -17.24 -3.63 3.97
CA CYS A 120 -17.61 -3.10 5.28
C CYS A 120 -16.42 -2.87 6.20
N THR A 121 -16.66 -2.07 7.23
CA THR A 121 -15.68 -1.74 8.27
C THR A 121 -15.63 -2.79 9.39
N ILE A 122 -14.41 -3.19 9.77
CA ILE A 122 -14.16 -4.09 10.91
C ILE A 122 -14.09 -3.33 12.25
N ASP A 123 -14.35 -4.02 13.36
CA ASP A 123 -14.24 -3.47 14.72
C ASP A 123 -12.86 -3.75 15.35
N LEU A 124 -11.93 -2.82 15.16
CA LEU A 124 -10.59 -2.82 15.78
C LEU A 124 -10.65 -2.58 17.29
N GLY A 125 -11.79 -2.19 17.85
CA GLY A 125 -12.03 -2.11 19.29
C GLY A 125 -12.26 -3.47 19.94
N ASN A 126 -12.65 -4.49 19.17
CA ASN A 126 -12.98 -5.81 19.69
C ASN A 126 -11.73 -6.60 20.09
N PRO A 127 -11.62 -7.10 21.34
CA PRO A 127 -10.46 -7.87 21.79
C PRO A 127 -10.14 -9.11 20.94
N GLN A 128 -11.16 -9.83 20.45
CA GLN A 128 -10.95 -11.03 19.64
C GLN A 128 -10.41 -10.68 18.24
N VAL A 129 -10.84 -9.55 17.67
CA VAL A 129 -10.27 -9.01 16.42
C VAL A 129 -8.82 -8.60 16.66
N ARG A 130 -8.52 -7.93 17.77
CA ARG A 130 -7.14 -7.55 18.12
C ARG A 130 -6.22 -8.76 18.28
N ASP A 131 -6.69 -9.81 18.96
CA ASP A 131 -5.93 -11.05 19.14
C ASP A 131 -5.69 -11.75 17.80
N TYR A 132 -6.71 -11.80 16.93
CA TYR A 132 -6.58 -12.34 15.57
C TYR A 132 -5.55 -11.56 14.76
N LEU A 133 -5.65 -10.22 14.72
CA LEU A 133 -4.74 -9.37 13.94
C LEU A 133 -3.32 -9.44 14.48
N TYR A 134 -3.12 -9.49 15.80
CA TYR A 134 -1.79 -9.76 16.34
C TYR A 134 -1.23 -11.11 15.86
N GLY A 135 -2.07 -12.16 15.85
CA GLY A 135 -1.71 -13.46 15.29
C GLY A 135 -1.29 -13.38 13.81
N LEU A 136 -2.04 -12.65 13.00
CA LEU A 136 -1.76 -12.39 11.59
C LEU A 136 -0.43 -11.67 11.39
N PHE A 137 -0.19 -10.57 12.10
CA PHE A 137 1.07 -9.83 12.01
C PHE A 137 2.26 -10.62 12.57
N ARG A 138 2.04 -11.46 13.57
CA ARG A 138 3.10 -12.32 14.08
C ARG A 138 3.49 -13.38 13.06
N TYR A 139 2.51 -13.97 12.37
CA TYR A 139 2.74 -15.03 11.40
C TYR A 139 3.73 -14.61 10.31
N TRP A 140 3.59 -13.43 9.71
CA TRP A 140 4.53 -13.05 8.63
C TRP A 140 5.93 -12.67 9.14
N VAL A 141 6.07 -12.30 10.41
CA VAL A 141 7.37 -11.99 11.03
C VAL A 141 8.13 -13.26 11.44
N ASP A 142 7.41 -14.30 11.83
CA ASP A 142 7.94 -15.59 12.30
C ASP A 142 6.98 -16.71 11.88
N PRO A 143 6.99 -17.11 10.59
CA PRO A 143 5.98 -17.99 10.01
C PRO A 143 6.00 -19.41 10.57
N ASN A 144 7.15 -19.87 11.02
CA ASN A 144 7.30 -21.20 11.61
C ASN A 144 7.29 -21.19 13.15
N GLY A 145 7.41 -20.01 13.79
CA GLY A 145 7.35 -19.83 15.24
C GLY A 145 8.61 -20.28 15.99
N ASP A 146 9.77 -20.38 15.32
CA ASP A 146 11.02 -20.86 15.90
C ASP A 146 11.92 -19.72 16.45
N GLY A 147 11.56 -18.47 16.20
CA GLY A 147 12.30 -17.28 16.61
C GLY A 147 13.49 -16.91 15.71
N ASP A 148 13.63 -17.55 14.55
CA ASP A 148 14.58 -17.22 13.49
C ASP A 148 13.92 -16.35 12.41
N PHE A 149 13.91 -15.04 12.64
CA PHE A 149 13.24 -14.07 11.75
C PHE A 149 13.84 -13.91 10.34
N ARG A 150 14.77 -14.78 9.92
CA ARG A 150 15.35 -14.75 8.57
C ARG A 150 14.40 -15.30 7.51
N ASP A 151 13.38 -16.06 7.91
CA ASP A 151 12.33 -16.60 7.04
C ASP A 151 11.03 -15.78 7.09
N GLY A 152 11.02 -14.68 7.86
CA GLY A 152 9.91 -13.73 7.95
C GLY A 152 10.25 -12.38 7.34
N ILE A 153 9.24 -11.52 7.22
CA ILE A 153 9.38 -10.19 6.63
C ILE A 153 10.15 -9.22 7.54
N ASP A 154 10.71 -8.16 6.97
CA ASP A 154 11.44 -7.13 7.72
C ASP A 154 10.55 -6.06 8.36
N GLY A 155 9.31 -5.96 7.92
CA GLY A 155 8.41 -4.92 8.39
C GLY A 155 7.10 -4.81 7.65
N TYR A 156 6.31 -3.84 8.09
CA TYR A 156 5.00 -3.55 7.55
C TYR A 156 4.90 -2.12 7.06
N ARG A 157 4.13 -1.91 5.98
CA ARG A 157 3.44 -0.65 5.73
C ARG A 157 1.99 -0.81 6.18
N ILE A 158 1.49 0.17 6.92
CA ILE A 158 0.10 0.22 7.35
C ILE A 158 -0.63 1.17 6.43
N ASP A 159 -1.58 0.63 5.67
CA ASP A 159 -2.46 1.40 4.79
C ASP A 159 -3.30 2.36 5.61
N HIS A 160 -3.44 3.59 5.08
CA HIS A 160 -4.36 4.61 5.59
C HIS A 160 -4.46 4.62 7.12
N ILE A 161 -3.34 4.59 7.84
CA ILE A 161 -3.36 4.48 9.30
C ILE A 161 -4.05 5.72 9.89
N MET A 162 -4.96 5.49 10.83
CA MET A 162 -5.85 6.52 11.39
C MET A 162 -5.84 6.50 12.92
N ASP A 163 -6.08 7.67 13.54
CA ASP A 163 -6.42 7.77 14.98
C ASP A 163 -7.94 7.73 15.21
N ASP A 164 -8.73 8.25 14.27
CA ASP A 164 -10.19 8.15 14.21
C ASP A 164 -10.59 7.59 12.84
N LEU A 165 -11.11 6.36 12.82
CA LEU A 165 -11.39 5.65 11.58
C LEU A 165 -12.40 6.41 10.72
N ASP A 166 -11.97 6.78 9.51
CA ASP A 166 -12.70 7.59 8.52
C ASP A 166 -13.29 8.90 9.08
N TRP A 167 -12.74 9.41 10.20
CA TRP A 167 -13.28 10.57 10.92
C TRP A 167 -14.76 10.43 11.34
N LYS A 168 -15.21 9.19 11.55
CA LYS A 168 -16.61 8.88 11.91
C LYS A 168 -16.90 9.02 13.40
N GLY A 169 -15.88 9.11 14.24
CA GLY A 169 -16.03 9.14 15.70
C GLY A 169 -16.50 7.81 16.30
N LYS A 170 -16.49 6.72 15.52
CA LYS A 170 -16.93 5.37 15.94
C LYS A 170 -15.79 4.53 16.52
N GLN A 171 -14.59 4.68 15.96
CA GLN A 171 -13.37 4.01 16.40
C GLN A 171 -12.26 5.05 16.53
N THR A 172 -12.07 5.56 17.74
CA THR A 172 -11.14 6.67 18.04
C THR A 172 -9.97 6.21 18.91
N ASN A 173 -8.92 7.03 18.99
CA ASN A 173 -7.67 6.75 19.70
C ASN A 173 -6.93 5.51 19.19
N LEU A 174 -7.16 5.10 17.94
CA LEU A 174 -6.62 3.87 17.39
C LEU A 174 -5.09 3.83 17.40
N LEU A 175 -4.41 4.97 17.27
CA LEU A 175 -2.95 5.01 17.33
C LEU A 175 -2.44 4.52 18.70
N SER A 176 -3.09 4.96 19.78
CA SER A 176 -2.66 4.67 21.15
C SER A 176 -3.23 3.36 21.68
N ASP A 177 -4.48 3.05 21.34
CA ASP A 177 -5.24 1.98 21.95
C ASP A 177 -5.18 0.66 21.16
N PHE A 178 -4.81 0.71 19.88
CA PHE A 178 -4.72 -0.47 19.01
C PHE A 178 -3.33 -0.62 18.39
N TRP A 179 -2.91 0.34 17.56
CA TRP A 179 -1.70 0.21 16.74
C TRP A 179 -0.42 0.12 17.57
N LYS A 180 -0.20 1.07 18.49
CA LYS A 180 1.00 1.06 19.33
C LYS A 180 1.13 -0.21 20.18
N PRO A 181 0.09 -0.69 20.89
CA PRO A 181 0.15 -1.97 21.59
C PRO A 181 0.53 -3.15 20.68
N LEU A 182 -0.09 -3.24 19.49
CA LEU A 182 0.22 -4.28 18.51
C LEU A 182 1.69 -4.23 18.08
N PHE A 183 2.21 -3.05 17.72
CA PHE A 183 3.62 -2.92 17.32
C PHE A 183 4.60 -3.19 18.47
N GLN A 184 4.26 -2.78 19.69
CA GLN A 184 5.08 -3.09 20.87
C GLN A 184 5.15 -4.59 21.13
N GLN A 185 4.04 -5.31 20.95
CA GLN A 185 4.00 -6.75 21.11
C GLN A 185 4.79 -7.48 20.02
N LEU A 186 4.74 -7.02 18.77
CA LEU A 186 5.59 -7.53 17.70
C LEU A 186 7.08 -7.29 17.97
N ARG A 187 7.45 -6.08 18.41
CA ARG A 187 8.85 -5.73 18.72
C ARG A 187 9.41 -6.45 19.94
N GLN A 188 8.56 -6.95 20.85
CA GLN A 188 8.99 -7.84 21.93
C GLN A 188 9.47 -9.19 21.39
N GLN A 189 8.93 -9.65 20.25
CA GLN A 189 9.39 -10.86 19.58
C GLN A 189 10.57 -10.57 18.67
N ASN A 190 10.42 -9.64 17.73
CA ASN A 190 11.47 -9.23 16.81
C ASN A 190 11.73 -7.71 16.93
N PRO A 191 12.75 -7.28 17.69
CA PRO A 191 13.11 -5.86 17.80
C PRO A 191 13.55 -5.20 16.48
N ALA A 192 13.87 -5.98 15.45
CA ALA A 192 14.30 -5.48 14.15
C ALA A 192 13.13 -5.06 13.26
N VAL A 193 11.91 -5.55 13.51
CA VAL A 193 10.73 -5.26 12.67
C VAL A 193 10.46 -3.77 12.58
N LYS A 194 10.24 -3.28 11.36
CA LYS A 194 10.02 -1.85 11.08
C LYS A 194 8.59 -1.58 10.65
N ILE A 195 8.02 -0.50 11.17
CA ILE A 195 6.65 -0.09 10.87
C ILE A 195 6.66 1.25 10.12
N ILE A 196 6.16 1.21 8.90
CA ILE A 196 5.92 2.35 8.03
C ILE A 196 4.42 2.61 8.05
N GLY A 197 3.99 3.87 8.10
CA GLY A 197 2.58 4.21 8.01
C GLY A 197 2.32 5.21 6.91
N GLU A 198 1.27 4.96 6.15
CA GLU A 198 0.63 5.96 5.31
C GLU A 198 -0.37 6.75 6.15
N GLN A 199 -0.01 7.97 6.52
CA GLN A 199 -0.80 8.81 7.41
C GLN A 199 -2.07 9.26 6.70
N ALA A 200 -3.26 8.96 7.22
CA ALA A 200 -4.52 9.29 6.55
C ALA A 200 -4.70 10.79 6.20
N GLU A 201 -4.11 11.72 6.96
CA GLU A 201 -4.19 13.16 6.68
C GLU A 201 -3.10 13.68 5.71
N TRP A 202 -2.23 12.81 5.21
CA TRP A 202 -1.11 13.15 4.32
C TRP A 202 -0.24 14.30 4.88
N GLY A 203 -0.03 14.27 6.20
CA GLY A 203 0.69 15.28 6.96
C GLY A 203 2.17 14.98 7.21
N TYR A 204 2.76 15.63 8.20
CA TYR A 204 4.16 15.41 8.60
C TYR A 204 4.35 14.17 9.50
N GLY A 205 3.27 13.53 9.96
CA GLY A 205 3.34 12.31 10.77
C GLY A 205 3.66 12.47 12.26
N LYS A 206 3.61 13.69 12.82
CA LYS A 206 3.98 13.94 14.24
C LYS A 206 3.21 13.05 15.23
N GLU A 207 1.90 12.94 15.05
CA GLU A 207 1.05 12.14 15.95
C GLU A 207 1.30 10.64 15.77
N TYR A 208 1.53 10.19 14.54
CA TYR A 208 1.88 8.81 14.23
C TYR A 208 3.16 8.38 14.94
N PHE A 209 4.19 9.22 14.95
CA PHE A 209 5.39 8.93 15.73
C PHE A 209 5.13 8.93 17.23
N ALA A 210 4.39 9.92 17.75
CA ALA A 210 4.23 10.12 19.19
C ALA A 210 3.24 9.13 19.84
N LYS A 211 2.09 8.92 19.19
CA LYS A 211 0.99 8.08 19.67
C LYS A 211 1.07 6.66 19.10
N GLY A 212 1.39 6.51 17.81
CA GLY A 212 1.41 5.22 17.12
C GLY A 212 2.73 4.46 17.21
N ASP A 213 3.84 5.12 17.58
CA ASP A 213 5.19 4.52 17.63
C ASP A 213 5.68 3.92 16.31
N LEU A 214 5.36 4.57 15.18
CA LEU A 214 5.85 4.20 13.86
C LEU A 214 7.35 4.48 13.72
N ASP A 215 8.08 3.70 12.91
CA ASP A 215 9.49 3.96 12.58
C ASP A 215 9.64 5.00 11.46
N ALA A 216 8.73 4.96 10.49
CA ALA A 216 8.74 5.87 9.36
C ALA A 216 7.33 6.20 8.87
N VAL A 217 7.24 7.31 8.14
CA VAL A 217 6.00 7.75 7.49
C VAL A 217 6.31 8.35 6.12
N PHE A 218 5.31 8.53 5.26
CA PHE A 218 5.50 9.14 3.95
C PHE A 218 5.64 10.66 4.03
N ALA A 219 6.59 11.21 3.28
CA ALA A 219 6.87 12.65 3.22
C ALA A 219 5.87 13.39 2.31
N PHE A 220 4.56 13.20 2.52
CA PHE A 220 3.51 13.79 1.67
C PHE A 220 3.63 15.31 1.45
N PRO A 221 3.96 16.14 2.46
CA PRO A 221 4.18 17.58 2.23
C PRO A 221 5.34 17.90 1.30
N LEU A 222 6.37 17.04 1.29
CA LEU A 222 7.52 17.17 0.38
C LEU A 222 7.14 16.70 -1.03
N TYR A 223 6.46 15.56 -1.18
CA TYR A 223 5.90 15.08 -2.44
C TYR A 223 5.12 16.19 -3.17
N MET A 224 4.16 16.81 -2.46
CA MET A 224 3.35 17.90 -3.02
C MET A 224 4.20 19.10 -3.47
N ALA A 225 5.26 19.45 -2.73
CA ALA A 225 6.12 20.58 -3.06
C ALA A 225 7.00 20.31 -4.28
N VAL A 226 7.49 19.07 -4.42
CA VAL A 226 8.27 18.64 -5.58
C VAL A 226 7.43 18.77 -6.85
N GLY A 227 6.18 18.28 -6.85
CA GLY A 227 5.27 18.38 -8.01
C GLY A 227 4.96 19.82 -8.44
N ARG A 228 4.96 20.79 -7.51
CA ARG A 228 4.67 22.20 -7.81
C ARG A 228 5.84 22.96 -8.44
N PHE A 229 7.07 22.47 -8.33
CA PHE A 229 8.27 23.17 -8.81
C PHE A 229 8.40 24.62 -8.32
N ASN A 230 7.94 24.91 -7.10
CA ASN A 230 8.13 26.21 -6.47
C ASN A 230 9.32 26.15 -5.50
N LYS A 231 10.38 26.91 -5.78
CA LYS A 231 11.62 26.89 -5.00
C LYS A 231 11.39 27.20 -3.51
N GLN A 232 10.61 28.23 -3.19
CA GLN A 232 10.42 28.64 -1.79
C GLN A 232 9.57 27.63 -1.03
N ASP A 233 8.51 27.10 -1.66
CA ASP A 233 7.70 26.04 -1.07
C ASP A 233 8.54 24.79 -0.80
N LEU A 234 9.33 24.35 -1.79
CA LEU A 234 10.22 23.20 -1.65
C LEU A 234 11.21 23.36 -0.48
N MET A 235 11.90 24.50 -0.38
CA MET A 235 12.81 24.77 0.74
C MET A 235 12.07 24.72 2.08
N ASN A 236 10.91 25.38 2.18
CA ASN A 236 10.12 25.39 3.40
C ASN A 236 9.63 23.98 3.79
N LYS A 237 9.22 23.16 2.82
CA LYS A 237 8.73 21.80 3.05
C LYS A 237 9.84 20.81 3.38
N ILE A 238 11.03 20.96 2.80
CA ILE A 238 12.23 20.23 3.21
C ILE A 238 12.49 20.48 4.71
N ASP A 239 12.62 21.74 5.10
CA ASP A 239 12.92 22.11 6.50
C ASP A 239 11.82 21.61 7.45
N SER A 240 10.56 21.88 7.12
CA SER A 240 9.42 21.52 7.97
C SER A 240 9.27 20.00 8.15
N THR A 241 9.55 19.22 7.11
CA THR A 241 9.48 17.76 7.13
C THR A 241 10.51 17.19 8.09
N PHE A 242 11.77 17.60 7.96
CA PHE A 242 12.84 17.05 8.81
C PHE A 242 12.85 17.63 10.23
N LEU A 243 12.37 18.86 10.44
CA LEU A 243 12.12 19.41 11.78
C LEU A 243 10.99 18.69 12.50
N SER A 244 9.99 18.20 11.75
CA SER A 244 8.85 17.47 12.31
C SER A 244 9.14 15.99 12.57
N THR A 245 10.30 15.49 12.14
CA THR A 245 10.69 14.09 12.26
C THR A 245 11.54 13.89 13.52
N PRO A 246 11.07 13.13 14.53
CA PRO A 246 11.84 12.88 15.75
C PRO A 246 13.15 12.13 15.49
N ALA A 247 14.09 12.23 16.42
CA ALA A 247 15.34 11.48 16.35
C ALA A 247 15.08 9.96 16.30
N GLY A 248 15.77 9.25 15.41
CA GLY A 248 15.59 7.81 15.21
C GLY A 248 14.34 7.41 14.42
N LYS A 249 13.52 8.37 13.97
CA LYS A 249 12.39 8.15 13.07
C LYS A 249 12.72 8.67 11.66
N HIS A 250 11.99 8.19 10.66
CA HIS A 250 12.33 8.42 9.26
C HIS A 250 11.15 8.94 8.44
N GLN A 251 11.47 9.57 7.32
CA GLN A 251 10.53 9.99 6.29
C GLN A 251 10.87 9.20 5.02
N LEU A 252 9.87 8.59 4.40
CA LEU A 252 9.97 8.04 3.06
C LEU A 252 9.82 9.22 2.09
N VAL A 253 10.92 9.59 1.44
CA VAL A 253 10.92 10.60 0.38
C VAL A 253 10.47 9.91 -0.89
N PHE A 254 9.42 10.43 -1.52
CA PHE A 254 8.85 9.90 -2.75
C PHE A 254 8.33 11.05 -3.59
N ILE A 255 8.20 10.81 -4.90
CA ILE A 255 7.65 11.79 -5.86
C ILE A 255 6.42 11.27 -6.60
N GLU A 256 6.16 9.97 -6.52
CA GLU A 256 4.95 9.27 -6.94
C GLU A 256 4.83 7.94 -6.17
N ASN A 257 3.62 7.41 -6.08
CA ASN A 257 3.28 6.06 -5.64
C ASN A 257 1.98 5.61 -6.35
N HIS A 258 1.44 4.46 -5.95
CA HIS A 258 0.23 3.86 -6.52
C HIS A 258 -1.07 4.67 -6.29
N ASP A 259 -1.06 5.68 -5.42
CA ASP A 259 -2.20 6.54 -5.10
C ASP A 259 -2.09 7.96 -5.68
N THR A 260 -1.02 8.22 -6.43
CA THR A 260 -0.74 9.52 -7.05
C THR A 260 -0.49 9.38 -8.54
N ASP A 261 -0.76 10.43 -9.31
CA ASP A 261 -0.37 10.46 -10.73
C ASP A 261 1.13 10.26 -10.88
N ARG A 262 1.54 9.61 -11.98
CA ARG A 262 2.95 9.45 -12.33
C ARG A 262 3.60 10.82 -12.47
N PHE A 263 4.74 11.01 -11.84
CA PHE A 263 5.52 12.23 -11.85
C PHE A 263 5.86 12.67 -13.28
N ALA A 264 6.15 11.73 -14.19
CA ALA A 264 6.37 12.03 -15.60
C ALA A 264 5.16 12.74 -16.25
N SER A 265 3.94 12.30 -15.94
CA SER A 265 2.71 12.97 -16.37
C SER A 265 2.52 14.33 -15.67
N VAL A 266 2.77 14.42 -14.36
CA VAL A 266 2.67 15.67 -13.59
C VAL A 266 3.55 16.77 -14.15
N VAL A 267 4.76 16.43 -14.62
CA VAL A 267 5.72 17.40 -15.17
C VAL A 267 5.67 17.54 -16.69
N ALA A 268 4.68 16.93 -17.34
CA ALA A 268 4.51 16.88 -18.80
C ALA A 268 5.80 16.44 -19.52
N GLU A 269 6.38 15.34 -19.03
CA GLU A 269 7.56 14.67 -19.62
C GLU A 269 8.79 15.58 -19.76
N ASN A 270 8.83 16.71 -19.03
CA ASN A 270 9.92 17.67 -19.17
C ASN A 270 11.25 17.05 -18.66
N PRO A 271 12.27 16.87 -19.52
CA PRO A 271 13.48 16.14 -19.14
C PRO A 271 14.27 16.79 -18.00
N GLY A 272 14.23 18.13 -17.92
CA GLY A 272 14.87 18.86 -16.83
C GLY A 272 14.17 18.64 -15.49
N LYS A 273 12.83 18.66 -15.49
CA LYS A 273 12.03 18.42 -14.29
C LYS A 273 12.12 16.97 -13.82
N LEU A 274 12.11 16.00 -14.74
CA LEU A 274 12.32 14.58 -14.43
C LEU A 274 13.64 14.36 -13.68
N ARG A 275 14.74 14.89 -14.22
CA ARG A 275 16.07 14.79 -13.58
C ARG A 275 16.12 15.48 -12.21
N VAL A 276 15.48 16.65 -12.08
CA VAL A 276 15.40 17.35 -10.79
C VAL A 276 14.58 16.56 -9.78
N GLY A 277 13.43 16.00 -10.18
CA GLY A 277 12.59 15.16 -9.32
C GLY A 277 13.32 13.92 -8.84
N ALA A 278 13.99 13.20 -9.75
CA ALA A 278 14.81 12.04 -9.42
C ALA A 278 15.95 12.39 -8.44
N ALA A 279 16.66 13.50 -8.69
CA ALA A 279 17.71 13.99 -7.80
C ALA A 279 17.17 14.34 -6.41
N LEU A 280 16.02 15.00 -6.32
CA LEU A 280 15.39 15.31 -5.04
C LEU A 280 14.93 14.05 -4.32
N ASN A 281 14.39 13.06 -5.04
CA ASN A 281 13.95 11.80 -4.45
C ASN A 281 15.11 11.05 -3.79
N ILE A 282 16.25 10.93 -4.48
CA ILE A 282 17.37 10.07 -4.07
C ILE A 282 18.37 10.79 -3.16
N LEU A 283 18.55 12.11 -3.29
CA LEU A 283 19.62 12.86 -2.59
C LEU A 283 19.15 13.63 -1.36
N LEU A 284 17.83 13.81 -1.16
CA LEU A 284 17.33 14.43 0.07
C LEU A 284 17.52 13.49 1.26
N LYS A 285 17.62 14.07 2.47
CA LYS A 285 17.62 13.30 3.72
C LYS A 285 16.37 12.42 3.78
N GLY A 286 16.48 11.19 4.25
CA GLY A 286 15.33 10.29 4.40
C GLY A 286 15.59 8.95 3.71
N ILE A 287 14.54 8.15 3.58
CA ILE A 287 14.57 6.88 2.86
C ILE A 287 13.96 7.14 1.47
N PRO A 288 14.74 7.07 0.37
CA PRO A 288 14.17 7.24 -0.96
C PRO A 288 13.24 6.06 -1.29
N SER A 289 12.05 6.37 -1.79
CA SER A 289 11.07 5.42 -2.28
C SER A 289 10.83 5.68 -3.76
N ILE A 290 10.97 4.63 -4.57
CA ILE A 290 10.81 4.68 -6.02
C ILE A 290 9.62 3.78 -6.36
N TYR A 291 8.63 4.32 -7.06
CA TYR A 291 7.52 3.53 -7.58
C TYR A 291 7.95 2.82 -8.87
N TYR A 292 7.53 1.57 -9.09
CA TYR A 292 8.06 0.76 -10.19
C TYR A 292 7.90 1.47 -11.54
N GLY A 293 8.98 1.55 -12.34
CA GLY A 293 8.95 2.20 -13.64
C GLY A 293 9.08 3.73 -13.60
N GLN A 294 9.09 4.36 -12.43
CA GLN A 294 9.44 5.78 -12.29
C GLN A 294 10.83 6.06 -12.88
N GLU A 295 11.76 5.13 -12.74
CA GLU A 295 13.12 5.18 -13.27
C GLU A 295 13.17 5.14 -14.81
N LEU A 296 12.14 4.59 -15.45
CA LEU A 296 11.97 4.58 -16.91
C LEU A 296 11.20 5.82 -17.40
N GLY A 297 10.51 6.53 -16.50
CA GLY A 297 9.64 7.64 -16.86
C GLY A 297 8.23 7.20 -17.25
N MET A 298 7.75 6.05 -16.76
CA MET A 298 6.39 5.58 -16.98
C MET A 298 5.35 6.66 -16.63
N LYS A 299 4.24 6.63 -17.37
CA LYS A 299 3.19 7.66 -17.35
C LYS A 299 1.89 7.11 -16.81
N GLY A 300 1.01 8.02 -16.40
CA GLY A 300 -0.26 7.65 -15.82
C GLY A 300 -0.90 8.75 -15.01
N VAL A 301 -2.20 8.93 -15.21
CA VAL A 301 -3.03 9.84 -14.42
C VAL A 301 -4.31 9.12 -14.01
N LYS A 302 -4.77 9.36 -12.80
CA LYS A 302 -6.05 8.86 -12.32
C LYS A 302 -7.19 9.33 -13.22
N GLN A 303 -8.18 8.46 -13.43
CA GLN A 303 -9.44 8.77 -14.08
C GLN A 303 -10.60 8.66 -13.09
N GLU A 304 -11.77 9.13 -13.51
CA GLU A 304 -12.98 9.12 -12.69
C GLU A 304 -14.13 8.48 -13.48
N TRP A 305 -14.29 7.16 -13.34
CA TRP A 305 -15.34 6.35 -13.95
C TRP A 305 -16.47 5.99 -12.97
N GLY A 306 -16.45 6.56 -11.75
CA GLY A 306 -17.42 6.29 -10.70
C GLY A 306 -16.84 5.47 -9.55
N PRO A 307 -17.67 4.82 -8.72
CA PRO A 307 -17.22 4.00 -7.61
C PRO A 307 -16.68 2.65 -8.13
N THR A 308 -15.51 2.68 -8.74
CA THR A 308 -14.80 1.51 -9.26
C THR A 308 -13.33 1.51 -8.86
N ASP A 309 -12.74 0.33 -8.69
CA ASP A 309 -11.29 0.17 -8.49
C ASP A 309 -10.47 0.49 -9.76
N ALA A 310 -11.14 0.54 -10.92
CA ALA A 310 -10.51 0.73 -12.20
C ALA A 310 -9.89 2.12 -12.37
N ASN A 311 -10.37 3.13 -11.63
CA ASN A 311 -9.96 4.54 -11.70
C ASN A 311 -8.44 4.77 -11.72
N ASP A 312 -7.69 3.87 -11.10
CA ASP A 312 -6.26 3.99 -10.90
C ASP A 312 -5.42 3.12 -11.85
N ILE A 313 -6.05 2.34 -12.75
CA ILE A 313 -5.33 1.44 -13.67
C ILE A 313 -4.31 2.19 -14.51
N LEU A 314 -4.64 3.38 -15.04
CA LEU A 314 -3.71 4.15 -15.88
C LEU A 314 -2.44 4.61 -15.16
N ARG A 315 -2.42 4.64 -13.82
CA ARG A 315 -1.20 4.92 -13.03
C ARG A 315 -0.54 3.65 -12.49
N ARG A 316 -1.23 2.50 -12.60
CA ARG A 316 -0.84 1.16 -12.13
C ARG A 316 -0.65 0.17 -13.30
N GLU A 317 -0.30 0.68 -14.47
CA GLU A 317 -0.10 -0.12 -15.69
C GLU A 317 1.06 -1.11 -15.54
N ALA A 318 1.09 -2.14 -16.40
CA ALA A 318 2.16 -3.13 -16.41
C ALA A 318 3.54 -2.47 -16.56
N PHE A 319 4.54 -2.93 -15.81
CA PHE A 319 5.92 -2.49 -15.98
C PHE A 319 6.40 -2.79 -17.41
N GLU A 320 6.99 -1.79 -18.08
CA GLU A 320 7.44 -1.90 -19.48
C GLU A 320 8.81 -2.58 -19.56
N TRP A 321 8.80 -3.91 -19.68
CA TRP A 321 10.03 -4.71 -19.78
C TRP A 321 10.68 -4.64 -21.17
N TYR A 322 9.87 -4.58 -22.21
CA TYR A 322 10.27 -4.81 -23.60
C TYR A 322 9.93 -3.62 -24.48
N GLN A 323 10.64 -3.48 -25.61
CA GLN A 323 10.34 -2.47 -26.63
C GLN A 323 8.91 -2.62 -27.20
N THR A 324 8.31 -3.81 -27.09
CA THR A 324 6.95 -4.09 -27.55
C THR A 324 6.01 -4.40 -26.39
N VAL A 325 4.77 -3.91 -26.45
CA VAL A 325 3.73 -4.12 -25.42
C VAL A 325 3.40 -5.60 -25.20
N ASP A 326 3.51 -6.43 -26.24
CA ASP A 326 3.17 -7.86 -26.22
C ASP A 326 4.33 -8.79 -25.83
N GLY A 327 5.30 -8.29 -25.06
CA GLY A 327 6.43 -9.09 -24.59
C GLY A 327 6.03 -10.23 -23.63
N PRO A 328 6.81 -11.33 -23.57
CA PRO A 328 6.51 -12.46 -22.69
C PRO A 328 6.47 -12.07 -21.21
N GLY A 329 5.37 -12.38 -20.51
CA GLY A 329 5.26 -12.15 -19.07
C GLY A 329 4.83 -10.74 -18.66
N MET A 330 4.43 -9.89 -19.62
CA MET A 330 3.79 -8.60 -19.33
C MET A 330 2.48 -8.79 -18.54
N ALA A 331 2.32 -8.06 -17.43
CA ALA A 331 1.17 -8.17 -16.52
C ALA A 331 -0.07 -7.40 -17.03
N LEU A 332 -0.65 -7.85 -18.14
CA LEU A 332 -1.71 -7.14 -18.88
C LEU A 332 -3.11 -7.70 -18.58
N TRP A 333 -3.41 -7.94 -17.30
CA TRP A 333 -4.68 -8.50 -16.81
C TRP A 333 -5.89 -7.60 -17.12
N TYR A 334 -5.68 -6.29 -17.28
CA TYR A 334 -6.71 -5.31 -17.65
C TYR A 334 -6.88 -5.11 -19.17
N ARG A 335 -6.24 -5.95 -20.00
CA ARG A 335 -6.32 -5.86 -21.45
C ARG A 335 -7.76 -6.06 -21.93
N ASP A 336 -8.18 -5.24 -22.89
CA ASP A 336 -9.48 -5.33 -23.56
C ASP A 336 -10.70 -5.33 -22.61
N SER A 337 -10.55 -4.84 -21.36
CA SER A 337 -11.61 -4.93 -20.34
C SER A 337 -12.36 -3.61 -20.07
N GLY A 338 -11.91 -2.48 -20.61
CA GLY A 338 -12.62 -1.21 -20.43
C GLY A 338 -11.86 0.02 -20.92
N PRO A 339 -12.35 1.23 -20.61
CA PRO A 339 -11.77 2.49 -21.09
C PRO A 339 -10.32 2.73 -20.62
N TRP A 340 -9.89 2.09 -19.53
CA TRP A 340 -8.49 2.11 -19.08
C TRP A 340 -7.54 1.41 -20.05
N TRP A 341 -8.00 0.40 -20.80
CA TRP A 341 -7.20 -0.20 -21.87
C TRP A 341 -7.14 0.73 -23.09
N ASP A 342 -8.28 1.30 -23.49
CA ASP A 342 -8.35 2.23 -24.62
C ASP A 342 -7.49 3.49 -24.41
N LEU A 343 -7.29 3.89 -23.15
CA LEU A 343 -6.51 5.05 -22.73
C LEU A 343 -5.11 4.70 -22.22
N THR A 344 -4.65 3.46 -22.40
CA THR A 344 -3.36 3.00 -21.87
C THR A 344 -2.19 3.85 -22.35
N ASN A 345 -1.16 4.05 -21.52
CA ASN A 345 0.07 4.73 -21.93
C ASN A 345 1.08 3.81 -22.60
N LEU A 346 0.89 2.48 -22.54
CA LEU A 346 1.81 1.50 -23.11
C LEU A 346 1.91 1.64 -24.63
N ARG A 347 3.11 1.77 -25.18
CA ARG A 347 3.35 1.93 -26.63
C ARG A 347 4.56 1.14 -27.06
N ASP A 348 4.52 0.63 -28.29
CA ASP A 348 5.72 0.05 -28.91
C ASP A 348 6.69 1.18 -29.29
N ASP A 349 7.99 0.98 -29.04
CA ASP A 349 9.07 1.84 -29.53
C ASP A 349 8.93 3.33 -29.17
N ASP A 350 8.51 3.63 -27.93
CA ASP A 350 8.33 5.00 -27.44
C ASP A 350 9.48 5.50 -26.54
N GLY A 351 10.47 4.65 -26.30
CA GLY A 351 11.63 4.90 -25.45
C GLY A 351 11.36 4.68 -23.96
N ILE A 352 10.21 4.13 -23.56
CA ILE A 352 9.84 3.88 -22.17
C ILE A 352 9.76 2.36 -21.92
N SER A 353 10.90 1.69 -21.91
CA SER A 353 10.99 0.31 -21.45
C SER A 353 12.40 -0.02 -20.96
N LEU A 354 12.54 -1.08 -20.15
CA LEU A 354 13.86 -1.52 -19.70
C LEU A 354 14.76 -1.88 -20.89
N GLU A 355 14.23 -2.61 -21.87
CA GLU A 355 14.97 -3.01 -23.07
C GLU A 355 15.47 -1.80 -23.87
N GLU A 356 14.63 -0.79 -24.10
CA GLU A 356 15.02 0.43 -24.82
C GLU A 356 16.04 1.28 -24.05
N GLN A 357 15.98 1.29 -22.71
CA GLN A 357 16.97 2.00 -21.89
C GLN A 357 18.33 1.29 -21.82
N GLN A 358 18.39 0.00 -22.18
CA GLN A 358 19.63 -0.81 -22.21
C GLN A 358 20.28 -0.90 -23.60
N ALA A 359 19.53 -0.57 -24.67
CA ALA A 359 20.01 -0.55 -26.06
C ALA A 359 20.89 0.67 -26.37
#